data_AF-A0A9E6W985-F1
#
_entry.id   AF-A0A9E6W985-F1
#
_cell.length_a   1.000
_cell.length_b   1.000
_cell.length_c   1.000
_cell.angle_alpha   90.00
_cell.angle_beta   90.00
_cell.angle_gamma   90.00
#
_symmetry.space_group_name_H-M   'P 1'
#
loop_
_entity.id
_entity.type
_entity.pdbx_description
1 polymer ?
#
loop_
_entity_poly.entity_id
_entity_poly.type
_entity_poly.pdbx_seq_one_letter_code
_entity_poly.pdbx_strand_id
1 'polypeptide(L)'
;MNRRDFLHYTGAASLISTGIIFPDTLQATSPFTESGSFDELFIKLIQLNDEQVLKILQLQNRDKTSKHFGGVCDNWKIYNPHSTAGLIKTLSVSYSSEKSKYYRDESLIEPMILAAKYLLKIQHSDGTIDLLSTNFHSTPDTAFVVEPVWLSFQLMKQDEKATQLLDLLKQFMLKAGEAFV
;
A
#
# COMPACT_ATOMS: atom_id res chain seq x y z
N MET A 1 12.52 -27.15 23.16
CA MET A 1 11.10 -27.35 22.76
C MET A 1 10.76 -26.31 21.71
N ASN A 2 10.47 -26.71 20.48
CA ASN A 2 10.16 -25.79 19.39
C ASN A 2 8.75 -25.21 19.61
N ARG A 3 8.63 -23.88 19.61
CA ARG A 3 7.37 -23.18 19.89
C ARG A 3 6.27 -23.55 18.88
N ARG A 4 6.65 -23.88 17.64
CA ARG A 4 5.72 -24.37 16.62
C ARG A 4 5.14 -25.72 17.02
N ASP A 5 6.00 -26.68 17.33
CA ASP A 5 5.60 -28.04 17.68
C ASP A 5 4.66 -28.06 18.90
N PHE A 6 4.96 -27.24 19.92
CA PHE A 6 4.11 -27.11 21.11
C PHE A 6 2.69 -26.62 20.78
N LEU A 7 2.54 -25.57 19.96
CA LEU A 7 1.21 -25.07 19.57
C LEU A 7 0.45 -26.10 18.72
N HIS A 8 1.16 -26.85 17.86
CA HIS A 8 0.56 -27.90 17.04
C HIS A 8 -0.01 -29.04 17.89
N TYR A 9 0.81 -29.61 18.78
CA TYR A 9 0.36 -30.74 19.60
C TYR A 9 -0.70 -30.34 20.63
N THR A 10 -0.60 -29.15 21.20
CA THR A 10 -1.56 -28.68 22.22
C THR A 10 -2.91 -28.27 21.59
N GLY A 11 -2.90 -27.66 20.39
CA GLY A 11 -4.11 -27.33 19.63
C GLY A 11 -4.86 -28.59 19.19
N ALA A 12 -4.15 -29.58 18.62
CA ALA A 12 -4.76 -30.84 18.19
C ALA A 12 -5.34 -31.64 19.37
N ALA A 13 -4.66 -31.69 20.52
CA ALA A 13 -5.13 -32.39 21.72
C ALA A 13 -6.42 -31.78 22.31
N SER A 14 -6.59 -30.45 22.22
CA SER A 14 -7.78 -29.77 22.76
C SER A 14 -9.07 -30.13 22.01
N LEU A 15 -9.00 -30.31 20.69
CA LEU A 15 -10.16 -30.58 19.82
C LEU A 15 -10.70 -32.02 19.98
N ILE A 16 -9.81 -32.98 20.27
CA ILE A 16 -10.17 -34.38 20.53
C ILE A 16 -11.01 -34.50 21.82
N SER A 17 -10.75 -33.65 22.82
CA SER A 17 -11.46 -33.68 24.11
C SER A 17 -12.92 -33.22 24.05
N THR A 18 -13.28 -32.45 23.02
CA THR A 18 -14.61 -31.83 22.87
C THR A 18 -15.61 -32.64 22.03
N GLY A 19 -15.20 -33.77 21.44
CA GLY A 19 -16.11 -34.66 20.70
C GLY A 19 -16.67 -34.08 19.37
N ILE A 20 -16.15 -32.93 18.92
CA ILE A 20 -16.54 -32.28 17.68
C ILE A 20 -15.57 -32.69 16.56
N ILE A 21 -15.83 -33.83 15.92
CA ILE A 21 -15.08 -34.24 14.73
C ILE A 21 -15.94 -33.92 13.50
N PHE A 22 -15.94 -32.66 13.07
CA PHE A 22 -16.37 -32.32 11.71
C PHE A 22 -15.18 -32.42 10.76
N PRO A 23 -15.40 -32.74 9.46
CA PRO A 23 -14.34 -32.77 8.45
C PRO A 23 -13.51 -31.48 8.42
N ASP A 24 -14.18 -30.33 8.60
CA ASP A 24 -13.54 -29.00 8.61
C ASP A 24 -12.63 -28.80 9.84
N THR A 25 -12.95 -29.42 10.98
CA THR A 25 -12.14 -29.36 12.20
C THR A 25 -10.85 -30.17 12.04
N LEU A 26 -10.90 -31.30 11.31
CA LEU A 26 -9.70 -32.07 10.95
C LEU A 26 -8.83 -31.31 9.94
N GLN A 27 -9.45 -30.56 9.03
CA GLN A 27 -8.73 -29.70 8.08
C GLN A 27 -7.98 -28.56 8.80
N ALA A 28 -8.54 -28.03 9.88
CA ALA A 28 -7.88 -27.06 10.77
C ALA A 28 -6.69 -27.64 11.57
N THR A 29 -6.59 -28.98 11.67
CA THR A 29 -5.41 -29.67 12.24
C THR A 29 -4.37 -30.06 11.19
N SER A 30 -4.68 -29.86 9.91
CA SER A 30 -3.66 -30.01 8.87
C SER A 30 -2.55 -29.01 9.20
N PRO A 31 -1.29 -29.45 9.31
CA PRO A 31 -0.19 -28.52 9.34
C PRO A 31 -0.35 -27.64 8.11
N PHE A 32 -0.22 -26.33 8.30
CA PHE A 32 -0.11 -25.30 7.27
C PHE A 32 0.01 -25.94 5.89
N THR A 33 -1.05 -25.85 5.08
CA THR A 33 -1.03 -26.25 3.66
C THR A 33 0.35 -25.89 3.15
N GLU A 34 1.11 -26.89 2.66
CA GLU A 34 2.49 -26.69 2.20
C GLU A 34 2.53 -25.35 1.50
N SER A 35 3.21 -24.39 2.13
CA SER A 35 3.31 -23.07 1.54
C SER A 35 3.94 -23.33 0.19
N GLY A 36 3.24 -22.94 -0.88
CA GLY A 36 3.80 -22.94 -2.21
C GLY A 36 5.21 -22.35 -2.20
N SER A 37 6.02 -22.68 -3.20
CA SER A 37 7.36 -22.12 -3.32
C SER A 37 7.36 -20.60 -3.07
N PHE A 38 8.48 -20.03 -2.60
CA PHE A 38 8.57 -18.58 -2.40
C PHE A 38 8.12 -17.81 -3.66
N ASP A 39 8.39 -18.36 -4.85
CA ASP A 39 7.96 -17.81 -6.13
C ASP A 39 6.43 -17.81 -6.27
N GLU A 40 5.74 -18.88 -5.87
CA GLU A 40 4.27 -18.92 -5.85
C GLU A 40 3.69 -17.90 -4.88
N LEU A 41 4.26 -17.78 -3.67
CA LEU A 41 3.84 -16.77 -2.71
C LEU A 41 4.06 -15.35 -3.27
N PHE A 42 5.22 -15.10 -3.87
CA PHE A 42 5.57 -13.82 -4.46
C PHE A 42 4.62 -13.44 -5.60
N ILE A 43 4.35 -14.36 -6.53
CA ILE A 43 3.36 -14.18 -7.60
C ILE A 43 1.98 -13.90 -7.00
N LYS A 44 1.58 -14.63 -5.95
CA LYS A 44 0.30 -14.42 -5.31
C LYS A 44 0.18 -13.03 -4.67
N LEU A 45 1.24 -12.52 -4.04
CA LEU A 45 1.27 -11.16 -3.49
C LEU A 45 1.14 -10.09 -4.58
N ILE A 46 1.79 -10.28 -5.74
CA ILE A 46 1.64 -9.38 -6.89
C ILE A 46 0.20 -9.38 -7.41
N GLN A 47 -0.41 -10.57 -7.56
CA GLN A 47 -1.81 -10.69 -7.99
C GLN A 47 -2.77 -10.00 -7.02
N LEU A 48 -2.55 -10.15 -5.71
CA LEU A 48 -3.34 -9.46 -4.69
C LEU A 48 -3.19 -7.93 -4.77
N ASN A 49 -2.00 -7.42 -5.11
CA ASN A 49 -1.80 -6.00 -5.38
C ASN A 49 -2.56 -5.55 -6.65
N ASP A 50 -2.48 -6.34 -7.73
CA ASP A 50 -3.17 -6.07 -9.01
C ASP A 50 -4.70 -6.03 -8.86
N GLU A 51 -5.26 -6.80 -7.93
CA GLU A 51 -6.69 -6.75 -7.59
C GLU A 51 -7.12 -5.42 -6.97
N GLN A 52 -6.19 -4.65 -6.40
CA GLN A 52 -6.47 -3.34 -5.80
C GLN A 52 -6.38 -2.19 -6.80
N VAL A 53 -5.65 -2.35 -7.92
CA VAL A 53 -5.37 -1.27 -8.88
C VAL A 53 -6.66 -0.58 -9.36
N LEU A 54 -7.64 -1.34 -9.85
CA LEU A 54 -8.91 -0.75 -10.33
C LEU A 54 -9.72 -0.12 -9.19
N LYS A 55 -9.73 -0.76 -8.01
CA LYS A 55 -10.48 -0.28 -6.85
C LYS A 55 -9.94 1.06 -6.37
N ILE A 56 -8.62 1.19 -6.25
CA ILE A 56 -7.99 2.42 -5.75
C ILE A 56 -8.05 3.55 -6.78
N LEU A 57 -7.99 3.23 -8.08
CA LEU A 57 -8.21 4.21 -9.16
C LEU A 57 -9.62 4.81 -9.11
N GLN A 58 -10.64 4.02 -8.77
CA GLN A 58 -12.03 4.49 -8.62
C GLN A 58 -12.22 5.45 -7.43
N LEU A 59 -11.34 5.38 -6.42
CA LEU A 59 -11.37 6.26 -5.24
C LEU A 59 -10.67 7.60 -5.47
N GLN A 60 -9.93 7.73 -6.58
CA GLN A 60 -9.23 8.96 -6.93
C GLN A 60 -10.18 10.00 -7.52
N ASN A 61 -10.09 11.24 -7.06
CA ASN A 61 -10.85 12.35 -7.63
C ASN A 61 -10.30 12.72 -9.02
N ARG A 62 -11.14 12.62 -10.05
CA ARG A 62 -10.82 12.97 -11.44
C ARG A 62 -11.46 14.26 -11.94
N ASP A 63 -12.18 14.96 -11.08
CA ASP A 63 -12.79 16.25 -11.41
C ASP A 63 -11.75 17.37 -11.32
N LYS A 64 -11.37 17.93 -12.47
CA LYS A 64 -10.37 19.00 -12.58
C LYS A 64 -10.77 20.29 -11.85
N THR A 65 -12.07 20.47 -11.56
CA THR A 65 -12.58 21.64 -10.83
C THR A 65 -12.59 21.44 -9.31
N SER A 66 -12.47 20.19 -8.86
CA SER A 66 -12.46 19.84 -7.45
C SER A 66 -11.18 20.32 -6.76
N LYS A 67 -11.33 20.86 -5.55
CA LYS A 67 -10.17 21.12 -4.67
C LYS A 67 -9.40 19.84 -4.32
N HIS A 68 -10.00 18.67 -4.49
CA HIS A 68 -9.39 17.37 -4.22
C HIS A 68 -8.88 16.67 -5.48
N PHE A 69 -8.81 17.33 -6.64
CA PHE A 69 -8.31 16.72 -7.88
C PHE A 69 -6.98 15.98 -7.67
N GLY A 70 -6.96 14.70 -8.03
CA GLY A 70 -5.82 13.79 -7.87
C GLY A 70 -5.73 13.08 -6.51
N GLY A 71 -6.42 13.58 -5.49
CA GLY A 71 -6.48 12.95 -4.17
C GLY A 71 -7.32 11.68 -4.15
N VAL A 72 -7.04 10.79 -3.20
CA VAL A 72 -7.76 9.53 -3.02
C VAL A 72 -8.53 9.56 -1.71
N CYS A 73 -9.82 9.20 -1.76
CA CYS A 73 -10.66 9.17 -0.58
C CYS A 73 -10.66 7.80 0.11
N ASP A 74 -10.87 7.81 1.42
CA ASP A 74 -11.13 6.62 2.22
C ASP A 74 -12.62 6.21 2.17
N ASN A 75 -12.98 5.24 3.02
CA ASN A 75 -14.34 4.73 3.13
C ASN A 75 -15.36 5.78 3.62
N TRP A 76 -14.90 6.86 4.26
CA TRP A 76 -15.72 7.98 4.70
C TRP A 76 -15.73 9.15 3.70
N LYS A 77 -15.19 8.93 2.49
CA LYS A 77 -15.09 9.92 1.42
C LYS A 77 -14.20 11.12 1.77
N ILE A 78 -13.28 10.94 2.71
CA ILE A 78 -12.31 11.96 3.08
C ILE A 78 -11.03 11.78 2.25
N TYR A 79 -10.66 12.80 1.48
CA TYR A 79 -9.45 12.81 0.66
C TYR A 79 -8.21 13.11 1.52
N ASN A 80 -7.44 12.08 1.85
CA ASN A 80 -6.37 12.16 2.84
C ASN A 80 -4.99 11.75 2.26
N PRO A 81 -3.88 12.15 2.92
CA PRO A 81 -2.53 11.80 2.48
C PRO A 81 -2.26 10.29 2.41
N HIS A 82 -2.73 9.50 3.37
CA HIS A 82 -2.43 8.07 3.47
C HIS A 82 -3.04 7.27 2.32
N SER A 83 -4.33 7.49 2.01
CA SER A 83 -5.00 6.86 0.87
C SER A 83 -4.34 7.28 -0.45
N THR A 84 -3.94 8.55 -0.56
CA THR A 84 -3.28 9.09 -1.77
C THR A 84 -1.92 8.45 -1.99
N ALA A 85 -1.08 8.35 -0.95
CA ALA A 85 0.21 7.67 -1.05
C ALA A 85 0.06 6.16 -1.24
N GLY A 86 -1.00 5.56 -0.68
CA GLY A 86 -1.40 4.18 -0.93
C GLY A 86 -1.64 3.91 -2.41
N LEU A 87 -2.26 4.83 -3.15
CA LEU A 87 -2.41 4.71 -4.61
C LEU A 87 -1.06 4.70 -5.30
N ILE A 88 -0.18 5.65 -4.99
CA ILE A 88 1.16 5.71 -5.60
C ILE A 88 1.92 4.40 -5.38
N LYS A 89 1.89 3.86 -4.15
CA LYS A 89 2.49 2.56 -3.83
C LYS A 89 1.90 1.43 -4.67
N THR A 90 0.59 1.21 -4.58
CA THR A 90 -0.11 0.11 -5.28
C THR A 90 0.18 0.13 -6.77
N LEU A 91 0.10 1.30 -7.40
CA LEU A 91 0.35 1.44 -8.83
C LEU A 91 1.83 1.24 -9.17
N SER A 92 2.77 1.78 -8.39
CA SER A 92 4.20 1.60 -8.64
C SER A 92 4.66 0.15 -8.52
N VAL A 93 4.07 -0.62 -7.58
CA VAL A 93 4.35 -2.06 -7.41
C VAL A 93 3.86 -2.83 -8.63
N SER A 94 2.62 -2.62 -9.06
CA SER A 94 2.09 -3.28 -10.26
C SER A 94 2.86 -2.88 -11.53
N TYR A 95 3.17 -1.60 -11.69
CA TYR A 95 3.94 -1.10 -12.83
C TYR A 95 5.33 -1.73 -12.95
N SER A 96 6.02 -1.91 -11.81
CA SER A 96 7.42 -2.31 -11.79
C SER A 96 7.64 -3.83 -11.70
N SER A 97 6.60 -4.60 -11.40
CA SER A 97 6.70 -6.05 -11.19
C SER A 97 6.47 -6.83 -12.47
N GLU A 98 7.47 -7.56 -12.97
CA GLU A 98 7.38 -8.34 -14.23
C GLU A 98 6.23 -9.37 -14.27
N LYS A 99 5.79 -9.86 -13.11
CA LYS A 99 4.68 -10.81 -12.99
C LYS A 99 3.31 -10.14 -12.86
N SER A 100 3.25 -8.81 -12.78
CA SER A 100 2.00 -8.05 -12.75
C SER A 100 1.38 -8.00 -14.14
N LYS A 101 0.05 -8.02 -14.21
CA LYS A 101 -0.67 -7.75 -15.46
C LYS A 101 -0.54 -6.31 -15.94
N TYR A 102 -0.07 -5.40 -15.08
CA TYR A 102 0.17 -3.99 -15.39
C TYR A 102 1.67 -3.68 -15.55
N TYR A 103 2.51 -4.69 -15.74
CA TYR A 103 3.94 -4.46 -15.90
C TYR A 103 4.21 -3.48 -17.05
N ARG A 104 4.85 -2.34 -16.72
CA ARG A 104 5.12 -1.21 -17.63
C ARG A 104 3.87 -0.60 -18.30
N ASP A 105 2.68 -0.77 -17.74
CA ASP A 105 1.46 -0.14 -18.24
C ASP A 105 1.46 1.38 -17.98
N GLU A 106 1.69 2.15 -19.03
CA GLU A 106 1.78 3.62 -18.97
C GLU A 106 0.51 4.30 -18.48
N SER A 107 -0.66 3.63 -18.55
CA SER A 107 -1.90 4.17 -18.02
C SER A 107 -1.85 4.42 -16.51
N LEU A 108 -0.90 3.81 -15.80
CA LEU A 108 -0.70 4.00 -14.36
C LEU A 108 0.10 5.25 -14.01
N ILE A 109 0.86 5.83 -14.94
CA ILE A 109 1.77 6.97 -14.68
C ILE A 109 1.00 8.25 -14.34
N GLU A 110 0.02 8.62 -15.15
CA GLU A 110 -0.78 9.83 -14.94
C GLU A 110 -1.54 9.81 -13.58
N PRO A 111 -2.21 8.71 -13.18
CA PRO A 111 -2.81 8.61 -11.85
C PRO A 111 -1.82 8.88 -10.71
N MET A 112 -0.60 8.34 -10.79
CA MET A 112 0.44 8.56 -9.78
C MET A 112 0.90 10.02 -9.76
N ILE A 113 1.04 10.66 -10.92
CA ILE A 113 1.41 12.08 -11.03
C ILE A 113 0.33 12.97 -10.39
N LEU A 114 -0.95 12.69 -10.64
CA LEU A 114 -2.04 13.43 -10.01
C LEU A 114 -2.05 13.27 -8.49
N ALA A 115 -1.82 12.05 -8.00
CA ALA A 115 -1.73 11.78 -6.57
C ALA A 115 -0.54 12.50 -5.93
N ALA A 116 0.64 12.49 -6.57
CA ALA A 116 1.81 13.21 -6.09
C ALA A 116 1.60 14.73 -6.04
N LYS A 117 0.93 15.30 -7.06
CA LYS A 117 0.53 16.72 -7.04
C LYS A 117 -0.43 17.04 -5.90
N TYR A 118 -1.38 16.15 -5.61
CA TYR A 118 -2.29 16.32 -4.48
C TYR A 118 -1.56 16.27 -3.14
N LEU A 119 -0.63 15.33 -2.94
CA LEU A 119 0.21 15.26 -1.73
C LEU A 119 0.97 16.57 -1.50
N LEU A 120 1.62 17.13 -2.53
CA LEU A 120 2.31 18.41 -2.44
C LEU A 120 1.37 19.59 -2.14
N LYS A 121 0.12 19.53 -2.62
CA LYS A 121 -0.88 20.58 -2.39
C LYS A 121 -1.36 20.62 -0.94
N ILE A 122 -1.48 19.45 -0.29
CA ILE A 122 -1.96 19.33 1.08
C ILE A 122 -0.83 19.26 2.12
N GLN A 123 0.43 19.26 1.67
CA GLN A 123 1.59 19.38 2.52
C GLN A 123 1.75 20.83 2.98
N HIS A 124 1.93 21.01 4.29
CA HIS A 124 2.12 22.30 4.90
C HIS A 124 3.45 22.94 4.51
N SER A 125 3.59 24.24 4.79
CA SER A 125 4.82 24.98 4.52
C SER A 125 6.02 24.48 5.33
N ASP A 126 5.78 23.90 6.50
CA ASP A 126 6.80 23.27 7.34
C ASP A 126 7.16 21.85 6.91
N GLY A 127 6.49 21.31 5.88
CA GLY A 127 6.74 19.97 5.35
C GLY A 127 5.87 18.86 5.92
N THR A 128 5.08 19.14 6.95
CA THR A 128 4.18 18.14 7.56
C THR A 128 2.88 17.95 6.78
N ILE A 129 2.14 16.90 7.10
CA ILE A 129 0.76 16.67 6.66
C ILE A 129 -0.18 16.50 7.85
N ASP A 130 -1.48 16.62 7.59
CA ASP A 130 -2.52 16.34 8.58
C ASP A 130 -3.00 14.89 8.50
N LEU A 131 -3.15 14.25 9.65
CA LEU A 131 -4.16 13.22 9.84
C LEU A 131 -5.48 13.90 10.16
N LEU A 132 -6.31 14.05 9.13
CA LEU A 132 -7.53 14.86 9.13
C LEU A 132 -8.56 14.51 10.23
N SER A 133 -8.44 13.35 10.87
CA SER A 133 -9.29 12.98 11.99
C SER A 133 -8.88 13.66 13.31
N THR A 134 -7.58 13.85 13.57
CA THR A 134 -7.10 14.23 14.92
C THR A 134 -5.76 14.96 14.99
N ASN A 135 -4.81 14.72 14.08
CA ASN A 135 -3.44 15.22 14.23
C ASN A 135 -3.09 16.19 13.10
N PHE A 136 -3.12 17.49 13.40
CA PHE A 136 -2.68 18.52 12.47
C PHE A 136 -1.16 18.72 12.55
N HIS A 137 -0.52 19.02 11.43
CA HIS A 137 0.94 19.15 11.33
C HIS A 137 1.66 17.94 11.96
N SER A 138 1.22 16.74 11.62
CA SER A 138 1.64 15.52 12.30
C SER A 138 2.94 14.98 11.71
N THR A 139 4.05 15.18 12.44
CA THR A 139 5.35 14.61 12.07
C THR A 139 5.31 13.07 11.94
N PRO A 140 4.65 12.30 12.85
CA PRO A 140 4.54 10.85 12.70
C PRO A 140 3.76 10.42 11.45
N ASP A 141 2.61 11.04 11.18
CA ASP A 141 1.80 10.70 10.01
C ASP A 141 2.52 11.09 8.71
N THR A 142 3.29 12.18 8.74
CA THR A 142 4.21 12.55 7.65
C THR A 142 5.22 11.44 7.38
N ALA A 143 5.86 10.88 8.40
CA ALA A 143 6.80 9.77 8.24
C ALA A 143 6.13 8.51 7.67
N PHE A 144 4.89 8.20 8.09
CA PHE A 144 4.12 7.08 7.53
C PHE A 144 3.76 7.28 6.06
N VAL A 145 3.58 8.52 5.61
CA VAL A 145 3.35 8.85 4.19
C VAL A 145 4.65 8.82 3.38
N VAL A 146 5.80 9.13 4.00
CA VAL A 146 7.11 9.04 3.34
C VAL A 146 7.47 7.60 2.97
N GLU A 147 7.12 6.59 3.77
CA GLU A 147 7.40 5.16 3.48
C GLU A 147 6.91 4.70 2.10
N PRO A 148 5.61 4.81 1.75
CA PRO A 148 5.12 4.41 0.43
C PRO A 148 5.69 5.30 -0.68
N VAL A 149 5.89 6.60 -0.44
CA VAL A 149 6.46 7.53 -1.42
C VAL A 149 7.91 7.15 -1.78
N TRP A 150 8.73 6.84 -0.78
CA TRP A 150 10.10 6.40 -0.97
C TRP A 150 10.18 5.07 -1.71
N LEU A 151 9.35 4.09 -1.33
CA LEU A 151 9.28 2.80 -2.02
C LEU A 151 8.96 3.00 -3.50
N SER A 152 7.92 3.79 -3.81
CA SER A 152 7.55 4.10 -5.19
C SER A 152 8.66 4.81 -5.95
N PHE A 153 9.36 5.76 -5.31
CA PHE A 153 10.51 6.41 -5.93
C PHE A 153 11.59 5.38 -6.28
N GLN A 154 11.93 4.47 -5.36
CA GLN A 154 12.97 3.46 -5.60
C GLN A 154 12.62 2.48 -6.71
N LEU A 155 11.35 2.06 -6.80
CA LEU A 155 10.87 1.16 -7.86
C LEU A 155 10.92 1.84 -9.24
N MET A 156 10.61 3.14 -9.30
CA MET A 156 10.41 3.87 -10.56
C MET A 156 11.66 4.63 -11.03
N LYS A 157 12.72 4.78 -10.22
CA LYS A 157 13.86 5.69 -10.47
C LYS A 157 14.66 5.46 -11.76
N GLN A 158 14.53 4.29 -12.38
CA GLN A 158 15.21 3.95 -13.65
C GLN A 158 14.27 4.07 -14.86
N ASP A 159 13.01 4.46 -14.65
CA ASP A 159 12.04 4.61 -15.73
C ASP A 159 12.01 6.06 -16.25
N GLU A 160 12.40 6.25 -17.50
CA GLU A 160 12.41 7.55 -18.16
C GLU A 160 11.02 8.21 -18.22
N LYS A 161 9.95 7.41 -18.33
CA LYS A 161 8.56 7.89 -18.36
C LYS A 161 8.08 8.38 -17.00
N ALA A 162 8.75 7.96 -15.92
CA ALA A 162 8.42 8.36 -14.56
C ALA A 162 9.10 9.66 -14.12
N THR A 163 9.89 10.33 -14.97
CA THR A 163 10.67 11.53 -14.61
C THR A 163 9.83 12.58 -13.85
N GLN A 164 8.67 12.97 -14.38
CA GLN A 164 7.80 13.94 -13.71
C GLN A 164 7.29 13.45 -12.35
N LEU A 165 6.94 12.17 -12.25
CA LEU A 165 6.50 11.57 -10.99
C LEU A 165 7.64 11.64 -9.97
N LEU A 166 8.84 11.19 -10.35
CA LEU A 166 10.03 11.16 -9.50
C LEU A 166 10.38 12.54 -8.94
N ASP A 167 10.29 13.59 -9.76
CA ASP A 167 10.52 14.97 -9.32
C ASP A 167 9.52 15.40 -8.24
N LEU A 168 8.23 15.07 -8.41
CA LEU A 168 7.18 15.40 -7.44
C LEU A 168 7.36 14.61 -6.12
N LEU A 169 7.66 13.31 -6.21
CA LEU A 169 7.91 12.48 -5.03
C LEU A 169 9.14 12.96 -4.27
N LYS A 170 10.22 13.29 -4.99
CA LYS A 170 11.44 13.88 -4.40
C LYS A 170 11.14 15.19 -3.69
N GLN A 171 10.36 16.08 -4.32
CA GLN A 171 9.97 17.35 -3.70
C GLN A 171 9.20 17.13 -2.40
N PHE A 172 8.25 16.19 -2.38
CA PHE A 172 7.47 15.87 -1.18
C PHE A 172 8.37 15.38 -0.04
N MET A 173 9.28 14.44 -0.33
CA MET A 173 10.20 13.87 0.66
C MET A 173 11.20 14.89 1.20
N LEU A 174 11.74 15.77 0.35
CA LEU A 174 12.65 16.83 0.81
C LEU A 174 11.96 17.79 1.77
N LYS A 175 10.75 18.24 1.44
CA LYS A 175 9.94 19.06 2.35
C LYS A 175 9.63 18.34 3.66
N ALA A 176 9.24 17.07 3.60
CA ALA A 176 9.00 16.27 4.80
C ALA A 176 10.26 16.14 5.68
N GLY A 177 11.45 16.04 5.06
CA GLY A 177 12.72 16.00 5.76
C GLY A 177 13.02 17.24 6.60
N GLU A 178 12.61 18.44 6.14
CA GLU A 178 12.76 19.68 6.92
C GLU A 178 11.93 19.65 8.21
N ALA A 179 10.82 18.90 8.25
CA ALA A 179 9.98 18.75 9.44
C ALA A 179 10.55 17.75 10.48
N PHE A 180 11.62 17.03 10.15
CA PHE A 180 12.19 15.97 10.98
C PHE A 180 13.46 16.39 11.75
N VAL A 181 13.89 17.64 11.59
CA VAL A 181 15.09 18.23 12.22
C VAL A 181 14.67 19.19 13.34
#